data_AF-A0A438FGI8-F1
#
_entry.id   AF-A0A438FGI8-F1
#
_cell.length_a   1.000
_cell.length_b   1.000
_cell.length_c   1.000
_cell.angle_alpha   90.00
_cell.angle_beta   90.00
_cell.angle_gamma   90.00
#
_symmetry.space_group_name_H-M   'P 1'
#
loop_
_entity.id
_entity.type
_entity.pdbx_description
1 polymer ?
#
loop_
_entity_poly.entity_id
_entity_poly.type
_entity_poly.pdbx_seq_one_letter_code
_entity_poly.pdbx_strand_id
1 'polypeptide(L)' 'MVETSRDWSKKLPFVLWAYRTSFRTSTGSMPYFLVYGMEAVLPIEIEMGSLRVALEQ' A
#
# COMPACT_ATOMS: atom_id res chain seq x y z
N MET A 1 -9.31 6.55 -18.24
CA MET A 1 -9.11 5.10 -18.10
C MET A 1 -10.28 4.58 -17.29
N VAL A 2 -11.16 3.77 -17.88
CA VAL A 2 -12.34 3.26 -17.15
C VAL A 2 -11.85 2.19 -16.19
N GLU A 3 -11.92 2.50 -14.91
CA GLU A 3 -11.68 1.55 -13.82
C GLU A 3 -12.76 0.46 -13.90
N THR A 4 -12.37 -0.77 -14.24
CA THR A 4 -13.30 -1.90 -14.22
C THR A 4 -13.14 -2.70 -12.93
N SER A 5 -14.22 -3.30 -12.42
CA SER A 5 -14.17 -4.13 -11.20
C SER A 5 -13.17 -5.30 -11.30
N ARG A 6 -12.78 -5.68 -12.53
CA ARG A 6 -11.76 -6.69 -12.82
C ARG A 6 -10.33 -6.28 -12.48
N ASP A 7 -10.06 -4.99 -12.32
CA ASP A 7 -8.71 -4.48 -12.02
C ASP A 7 -8.39 -4.43 -10.52
N TRP A 8 -9.32 -4.86 -9.67
CA TRP A 8 -9.16 -4.78 -8.21
C TRP A 8 -7.94 -5.54 -7.70
N SER A 9 -7.64 -6.69 -8.29
CA SER A 9 -6.47 -7.51 -7.96
C SER A 9 -5.17 -6.72 -8.11
N LYS A 10 -5.07 -5.91 -9.18
CA LYS A 10 -3.90 -5.08 -9.47
C LYS A 10 -3.80 -3.88 -8.50
N LYS A 11 -4.91 -3.43 -7.94
CA LYS A 11 -4.97 -2.29 -6.99
C LYS A 11 -4.84 -2.69 -5.53
N LEU A 12 -5.18 -3.93 -5.20
CA LEU A 12 -5.21 -4.44 -3.83
C LEU A 12 -3.89 -4.17 -3.05
N PRO A 13 -2.68 -4.37 -3.64
CA PRO A 13 -1.43 -4.06 -2.94
C PRO A 13 -1.32 -2.58 -2.53
N PHE A 14 -1.73 -1.67 -3.42
CA PHE A 14 -1.69 -0.23 -3.17
C PHE A 14 -2.70 0.20 -2.09
N VAL A 15 -3.91 -0.36 -2.13
CA VAL A 15 -4.96 -0.08 -1.13
C VAL A 15 -4.53 -0.58 0.25
N LEU A 16 -3.97 -1.80 0.33
CA LEU A 16 -3.45 -2.35 1.58
C LEU A 16 -2.29 -1.53 2.13
N TRP A 17 -1.39 -1.06 1.26
CA TRP A 17 -0.30 -0.17 1.64
C TRP A 17 -0.85 1.12 2.27
N ALA A 18 -1.71 1.84 1.54
CA ALA A 18 -2.32 3.08 2.01
C ALA A 18 -3.06 2.88 3.34
N TYR A 19 -3.78 1.76 3.50
CA TYR A 19 -4.48 1.45 4.75
C TYR A 19 -3.51 1.29 5.94
N ARG A 20 -2.38 0.62 5.73
CA ARG A 20 -1.39 0.33 6.78
C ARG A 20 -0.55 1.53 7.18
N THR A 21 -0.31 2.45 6.24
CA THR A 21 0.54 3.63 6.46
C THR A 21 -0.25 4.90 6.76
N SER A 22 -1.57 4.89 6.60
CA SER A 22 -2.41 6.03 6.99
C SER A 22 -2.58 6.09 8.51
N PHE A 23 -2.44 7.28 9.07
CA PHE A 23 -2.73 7.53 10.49
C PHE A 23 -4.19 7.18 10.81
N ARG A 24 -4.40 6.46 11.93
CA ARG A 24 -5.74 6.13 12.43
C ARG A 24 -5.98 6.84 13.75
N THR A 25 -7.02 7.67 13.78
CA THR A 25 -7.44 8.39 15.00
C THR A 25 -7.86 7.44 16.12
N SER A 26 -8.43 6.28 15.78
CA SER A 26 -8.84 5.26 16.76
C SER A 26 -7.68 4.66 17.54
N THR A 27 -6.51 4.52 16.91
CA THR A 27 -5.29 3.97 17.53
C THR A 27 -4.23 5.03 17.82
N GLY A 28 -4.46 6.28 17.43
CA GLY A 28 -3.48 7.38 17.56
C GLY A 28 -2.16 7.12 16.82
N SER A 29 -2.15 6.20 15.86
CA SER A 29 -0.94 5.77 15.15
C SER A 29 -1.28 5.11 13.82
N MET A 30 -0.27 4.91 12.98
CA MET A 30 -0.37 4.12 11.75
C MET A 30 -0.42 2.62 12.09
N PRO A 31 -1.30 1.81 11.48
CA PRO A 31 -1.34 0.38 11.72
C PRO A 31 0.02 -0.32 11.54
N TYR A 32 0.85 0.14 10.60
CA TYR A 32 2.20 -0.38 10.39
C TYR A 32 3.10 -0.22 11.63
N PHE A 33 3.05 0.95 12.29
CA PHE A 33 3.84 1.23 13.47
C PHE A 33 3.50 0.28 14.63
N LEU A 34 2.23 -0.11 14.76
CA LEU A 34 1.81 -1.04 15.81
C LEU A 34 2.33 -2.46 15.61
N VAL A 35 2.58 -2.87 14.35
CA VAL A 35 3.07 -4.21 14.02
C VAL A 35 4.59 -4.28 14.10
N TYR A 36 5.29 -3.26 13.60
CA TYR A 36 6.75 -3.30 13.43
C TYR A 36 7.52 -2.37 14.38
N GLY A 37 6.84 -1.48 15.10
CA GLY A 37 7.46 -0.53 16.03
C GLY A 37 8.22 0.62 15.36
N MET A 38 8.04 0.84 14.05
CA MET A 38 8.68 1.91 13.30
C MET A 38 7.73 2.58 12.31
N GLU A 39 8.00 3.83 11.96
CA GLU A 39 7.25 4.55 10.93
C GLU A 39 7.44 3.89 9.56
N ALA A 40 6.37 3.87 8.76
CA ALA A 40 6.41 3.27 7.44
C ALA A 40 7.15 4.21 6.47
N VAL A 41 8.30 3.77 5.96
CA VAL A 41 8.98 4.43 4.85
C VAL A 41 8.45 3.83 3.56
N LEU A 42 8.05 4.69 2.61
CA LEU A 42 7.54 4.26 1.30
C LEU A 42 8.67 3.56 0.52
N PRO A 43 8.52 2.27 0.18
CA PRO A 43 9.50 1.59 -0.66
C PRO A 43 9.44 2.19 -2.06
N ILE A 44 10.60 2.42 -2.65
CA ILE A 44 10.75 2.95 -4.01
C ILE A 44 10.01 2.09 -5.05
N GLU A 45 9.81 0.81 -4.73
CA GLU A 45 9.04 -0.19 -5.44
C GLU A 45 7.56 0.17 -5.61
N ILE A 46 6.95 0.89 -4.67
CA ILE A 46 5.54 1.32 -4.78
C ILE A 46 5.44 2.62 -5.57
N GLU A 47 6.45 3.49 -5.45
CA GLU A 47 6.47 4.80 -6.11
C GLU A 47 6.84 4.71 -7.60
N MET A 48 7.83 3.87 -7.95
CA MET A 48 8.24 3.66 -9.34
C MET A 48 7.56 2.48 -10.04
N GLY A 49 6.75 1.70 -9.33
CA GLY A 49 6.24 0.42 -9.84
C GLY A 49 7.37 -0.60 -9.97
N SER A 50 7.56 -1.42 -8.94
CA SER A 50 8.71 -2.32 -8.83
C SER A 50 8.79 -3.28 -10.01
N LEU A 51 10.00 -3.74 -10.34
CA LEU A 51 10.19 -4.80 -11.32
C LEU A 51 9.32 -6.04 -11.03
N ARG A 52 9.06 -6.33 -9.75
CA ARG A 52 8.19 -7.43 -9.33
C ARG A 52 6.72 -7.18 -9.65
N VAL A 53 6.26 -5.93 -9.56
CA VAL A 53 4.90 -5.52 -9.96
C VAL A 53 4.80 -5.39 -11.49
N ALA A 54 5.88 -4.97 -12.16
CA ALA A 54 5.94 -4.83 -13.62
C ALA A 54 6.00 -6.18 -14.35
N LEU A 55 6.61 -7.20 -13.75
CA LEU A 55 6.68 -8.55 -14.34
C LEU A 55 5.34 -9.31 -14.26
N GLU A 56 4.41 -8.86 -13.40
CA GLU A 56 3.08 -9.45 -13.23
C GLU A 56 1.97 -8.71 -14.03
N GLN A 57 2.32 -7.77 -14.93
CA GLN A 57 1.36 -7.02 -15.76
C GLN A 57 1.07 -7.65 -17.12
#